data_AF-A0AAV5SJK2-F1
#
_entry.id   AF-A0AAV5SJK2-F1
#
_cell.length_a   1.000
_cell.length_b   1.000
_cell.length_c   1.000
_cell.angle_alpha   90.00
_cell.angle_beta   90.00
_cell.angle_gamma   90.00
#
_symmetry.space_group_name_H-M   'P 1'
#
loop_
_entity.id
_entity.type
_entity.pdbx_description
1 polymer ?
#
loop_
_entity_poly.entity_id
_entity_poly.type
_entity_poly.pdbx_seq_one_letter_code
_entity_poly.pdbx_strand_id
1 'polypeptide(L)'
;RSLMGQSNVKFDFTEIEKQRLTQFESELAAADLAAARDHALEISRRHDRVSWETVAGITIIAAVGFAAMKFKRKELLPLNVLISAGICYRNDSVDEKQLDTVNKNAERLLKESPHLFARPGGPITVTEIDRLRSQMYGSA
;
A
#
# COMPACT_ATOMS: atom_id res chain seq x y z
N ARG A 1 -54.26 38.58 3.98
CA ARG A 1 -52.90 38.97 3.55
C ARG A 1 -52.02 37.75 3.75
N SER A 2 -51.64 37.12 2.65
CA SER A 2 -50.89 35.87 2.62
C SER A 2 -49.39 36.10 2.79
N LEU A 3 -48.71 34.98 3.06
CA LEU A 3 -47.29 34.65 2.87
C LEU A 3 -46.39 34.87 4.09
N MET A 4 -46.07 33.80 4.83
CA MET A 4 -45.12 32.74 4.43
C MET A 4 -43.80 33.37 3.93
N GLY A 5 -42.86 33.57 4.85
CA GLY A 5 -41.53 34.09 4.50
C GLY A 5 -40.38 33.60 5.37
N GLN A 6 -40.62 32.73 6.37
CA GLN A 6 -39.58 32.32 7.32
C GLN A 6 -39.12 30.86 7.23
N SER A 7 -39.74 30.01 6.39
CA SER A 7 -39.35 28.58 6.33
C SER A 7 -38.19 28.26 5.37
N ASN A 8 -37.74 29.19 4.53
CA ASN A 8 -36.70 28.92 3.53
C ASN A 8 -35.26 29.16 4.01
N VAL A 9 -35.03 30.04 5.00
CA VAL A 9 -33.66 30.43 5.40
C VAL A 9 -32.96 29.34 6.23
N LYS A 10 -33.73 28.54 6.97
CA LYS A 10 -33.19 27.48 7.84
C LYS A 10 -32.84 26.19 7.10
N PHE A 11 -33.44 25.98 5.92
CA PHE A 11 -33.15 24.85 5.03
C PHE A 11 -31.88 25.10 4.22
N ASP A 12 -31.65 26.35 3.81
CA ASP A 12 -30.49 26.77 3.02
C ASP A 12 -29.17 26.66 3.82
N PHE A 13 -29.19 27.03 5.11
CA PHE A 13 -28.00 27.00 5.95
C PHE A 13 -27.50 25.57 6.23
N THR A 14 -28.41 24.62 6.46
CA THR A 14 -28.06 23.21 6.68
C THR A 14 -27.62 22.51 5.40
N GLU A 15 -28.13 22.91 4.24
CA GLU A 15 -27.63 22.44 2.94
C GLU A 15 -26.22 22.97 2.65
N ILE A 16 -25.95 24.25 2.94
CA ILE A 16 -24.62 24.85 2.80
C ILE A 16 -23.61 24.17 3.74
N GLU A 17 -23.97 23.90 5.00
CA GLU A 17 -23.11 23.17 5.94
C GLU A 17 -22.80 21.75 5.46
N LYS A 18 -23.80 21.02 4.96
CA LYS A 18 -23.59 19.70 4.37
C LYS A 18 -22.67 19.76 3.16
N GLN A 19 -22.86 20.74 2.27
CA GLN A 19 -22.03 20.89 1.08
C GLN A 19 -20.57 21.17 1.45
N ARG A 20 -20.33 22.02 2.47
CA ARG A 20 -18.98 22.28 2.99
C ARG A 20 -18.37 21.04 3.63
N LEU A 21 -19.15 20.29 4.42
CA LEU A 21 -18.69 19.03 5.01
C LEU A 21 -18.28 18.03 3.93
N THR A 22 -19.08 17.87 2.86
CA THR A 22 -18.73 16.98 1.74
C THR A 22 -17.49 17.46 0.98
N GLN A 23 -17.32 18.78 0.82
CA GLN A 23 -16.09 19.34 0.23
C GLN A 23 -14.87 19.07 1.11
N PHE A 24 -14.97 19.31 2.42
CA PHE A 24 -13.91 18.99 3.38
C PHE A 24 -13.58 17.50 3.42
N GLU A 25 -14.59 16.62 3.39
CA GLU A 25 -14.40 15.17 3.32
C GLU A 25 -13.68 14.77 2.02
N SER A 26 -14.03 15.39 0.88
CA SER A 26 -13.37 15.13 -0.39
C SER A 26 -11.91 15.62 -0.42
N GLU A 27 -11.64 16.78 0.18
CA GLU A 27 -10.28 17.32 0.31
C GLU A 27 -9.43 16.48 1.27
N LEU A 28 -10.01 16.04 2.38
CA LEU A 28 -9.36 15.15 3.34
C LEU A 28 -9.05 13.79 2.71
N ALA A 29 -10.01 13.20 1.99
CA ALA A 29 -9.80 11.95 1.26
C ALA A 29 -8.72 12.09 0.17
N ALA A 30 -8.67 13.24 -0.52
CA ALA A 30 -7.63 13.51 -1.51
C ALA A 30 -6.24 13.67 -0.86
N ALA A 31 -6.16 14.31 0.31
CA ALA A 31 -4.93 14.47 1.07
C ALA A 31 -4.42 13.12 1.60
N ASP A 32 -5.31 12.27 2.13
CA ASP A 32 -4.98 10.91 2.58
C ASP A 32 -4.49 10.04 1.41
N LEU A 33 -5.15 10.15 0.25
CA LEU A 33 -4.71 9.44 -0.96
C LEU A 33 -3.32 9.91 -1.42
N ALA A 34 -3.06 11.22 -1.35
CA ALA A 34 -1.76 11.79 -1.70
C ALA A 34 -0.65 11.30 -0.73
N ALA A 35 -0.93 11.33 0.58
CA ALA A 35 0.00 10.82 1.59
C ALA A 35 0.27 9.32 1.43
N ALA A 36 -0.76 8.52 1.12
CA ALA A 36 -0.61 7.09 0.84
C ALA A 36 0.25 6.85 -0.41
N ARG A 37 0.06 7.66 -1.46
CA ARG A 37 0.86 7.60 -2.69
C ARG A 37 2.32 7.95 -2.44
N ASP A 38 2.60 9.02 -1.69
CA ASP A 38 3.97 9.43 -1.38
C ASP A 38 4.68 8.37 -0.56
N HIS A 39 3.99 7.76 0.41
CA HIS A 39 4.52 6.66 1.20
C HIS A 39 4.80 5.42 0.33
N ALA A 40 3.91 5.07 -0.60
CA ALA A 40 4.15 3.98 -1.54
C ALA A 40 5.36 4.23 -2.46
N LEU A 41 5.54 5.48 -2.92
CA LEU A 41 6.71 5.88 -3.70
C LEU A 41 8.00 5.80 -2.88
N GLU A 42 7.97 6.19 -1.61
CA GLU A 42 9.12 6.06 -0.73
C GLU A 42 9.53 4.60 -0.53
N ILE A 43 8.56 3.70 -0.31
CA ILE A 43 8.80 2.26 -0.21
C ILE A 43 9.44 1.74 -1.50
N SER A 44 8.89 2.09 -2.66
CA SER A 44 9.42 1.70 -3.97
C SER A 44 10.87 2.16 -4.17
N ARG A 45 11.17 3.43 -3.84
CA ARG A 45 12.54 3.97 -3.94
C ARG A 45 13.52 3.26 -3.02
N ARG A 46 13.08 2.88 -1.81
CA ARG A 46 13.91 2.11 -0.87
C ARG A 46 14.20 0.71 -1.42
N HIS A 47 13.21 0.04 -2.00
CA HIS A 47 13.38 -1.25 -2.68
C HIS A 47 14.36 -1.17 -3.84
N ASP A 48 14.23 -0.18 -4.71
CA ASP A 48 15.15 0.00 -5.84
C ASP A 48 16.59 0.19 -5.36
N ARG A 49 16.79 0.96 -4.28
CA ARG A 49 18.13 1.17 -3.70
C ARG A 49 18.72 -0.12 -3.13
N VAL A 50 17.93 -0.91 -2.40
CA VAL A 50 18.37 -2.18 -1.80
C VAL A 50 18.66 -3.23 -2.87
N SER A 51 17.86 -3.25 -3.94
CA SER A 51 18.11 -4.08 -5.12
C SER A 51 19.45 -3.73 -5.77
N TRP A 52 19.73 -2.44 -6.00
CA TRP A 52 21.01 -1.98 -6.52
C TRP A 52 22.19 -2.30 -5.61
N GLU A 53 22.03 -2.11 -4.30
CA GLU A 53 23.07 -2.46 -3.31
C GLU A 53 23.36 -3.98 -3.31
N THR A 54 22.33 -4.81 -3.49
CA THR A 54 22.49 -6.27 -3.60
C THR A 54 23.26 -6.64 -4.87
N VAL A 55 22.91 -6.06 -6.02
CA VAL A 55 23.61 -6.31 -7.29
C VAL A 55 25.08 -5.86 -7.21
N ALA A 56 25.33 -4.67 -6.67
CA ALA A 56 26.68 -4.16 -6.46
C ALA A 56 27.49 -5.07 -5.52
N GLY A 57 26.87 -5.48 -4.42
CA GLY A 57 27.46 -6.39 -3.44
C GLY A 57 27.84 -7.75 -4.02
N ILE A 58 26.94 -8.38 -4.78
CA ILE A 58 27.20 -9.65 -5.49
C ILE A 58 28.35 -9.48 -6.48
N THR A 59 28.38 -8.37 -7.22
CA THR A 59 29.45 -8.09 -8.19
C THR A 59 30.81 -7.99 -7.51
N ILE A 60 30.89 -7.32 -6.35
CA ILE A 60 32.12 -7.22 -5.56
C ILE A 60 32.55 -8.60 -5.05
N ILE A 61 31.62 -9.39 -4.49
CA ILE A 61 31.91 -10.75 -4.01
C ILE A 61 32.46 -11.63 -5.14
N ALA A 62 31.85 -11.55 -6.33
CA ALA A 62 32.29 -12.29 -7.51
C ALA A 62 33.70 -11.85 -7.95
N ALA A 63 33.97 -10.55 -8.01
CA ALA A 63 35.28 -10.02 -8.40
C ALA A 63 36.38 -10.39 -7.40
N VAL A 64 36.12 -10.22 -6.10
CA VAL A 64 37.06 -10.56 -5.02
C VAL A 64 37.26 -12.08 -4.95
N GLY A 65 36.20 -12.86 -5.12
CA GLY A 65 36.27 -14.33 -5.17
C GLY A 65 37.09 -14.82 -6.37
N PHE A 66 36.87 -14.23 -7.54
CA PHE A 66 37.67 -14.51 -8.74
C PHE A 66 39.14 -14.15 -8.54
N ALA A 67 39.43 -12.98 -7.98
CA ALA A 67 40.80 -12.55 -7.65
C ALA A 67 41.45 -13.51 -6.62
N ALA A 68 40.73 -13.90 -5.57
CA ALA A 68 41.22 -14.84 -4.57
C ALA A 68 41.60 -16.20 -5.19
N MET A 69 40.79 -16.70 -6.12
CA MET A 69 41.09 -17.93 -6.86
C MET A 69 42.28 -17.77 -7.81
N LYS A 70 42.30 -16.69 -8.61
CA LYS A 70 43.33 -16.45 -9.63
C LYS A 70 44.71 -16.21 -9.03
N PHE A 71 44.78 -15.45 -7.94
CA PHE A 71 46.02 -15.10 -7.25
C PHE A 71 46.35 -16.01 -6.06
N LYS A 72 45.53 -17.05 -5.81
CA LYS A 72 45.63 -17.97 -4.65
C LYS A 72 45.69 -17.26 -3.29
N ARG A 73 45.16 -16.03 -3.19
CA ARG A 73 45.12 -15.24 -1.96
C ARG A 73 43.88 -15.57 -1.14
N LYS A 74 43.97 -16.64 -0.36
CA LYS A 74 42.90 -17.10 0.54
C LYS A 74 42.53 -16.09 1.63
N GLU A 75 43.41 -15.15 1.92
CA GLU A 75 43.19 -14.05 2.88
C GLU A 75 42.04 -13.11 2.49
N LEU A 76 41.58 -13.16 1.23
CA LEU A 76 40.43 -12.39 0.75
C LEU A 76 39.08 -13.08 1.04
N LEU A 77 39.09 -14.36 1.44
CA LEU A 77 37.85 -15.11 1.73
C LEU A 77 37.09 -14.56 2.95
N PRO A 78 37.73 -14.21 4.08
CA PRO A 78 37.03 -13.59 5.21
C PRO A 78 36.34 -12.27 4.84
N LEU A 79 36.95 -11.47 3.97
CA LEU A 79 36.35 -10.23 3.47
C LEU A 79 35.08 -10.50 2.68
N ASN A 80 35.08 -11.52 1.81
CA ASN A 80 33.88 -11.94 1.09
C ASN A 80 32.77 -12.41 2.02
N VAL A 81 33.09 -13.16 3.08
CA VAL A 81 32.11 -13.59 4.07
C VAL A 81 31.47 -12.39 4.78
N LEU A 82 32.28 -11.39 5.17
CA LEU A 82 31.79 -10.17 5.82
C LEU A 82 30.85 -9.37 4.91
N ILE A 83 31.23 -9.18 3.64
CA ILE A 83 30.40 -8.46 2.67
C ILE A 83 29.09 -9.22 2.43
N SER A 84 29.14 -10.53 2.26
CA SER A 84 27.97 -11.39 2.05
C SER A 84 27.01 -11.32 3.23
N ALA A 85 27.51 -11.45 4.46
CA ALA A 85 26.71 -11.36 5.67
C ALA A 85 26.04 -10.00 5.82
N GLY A 86 26.74 -8.91 5.48
CA GLY A 86 26.19 -7.56 5.50
C GLY A 86 25.03 -7.35 4.52
N ILE A 87 25.16 -7.89 3.29
CA ILE A 87 24.09 -7.82 2.28
C ILE A 87 22.88 -8.63 2.73
N CYS A 88 23.09 -9.88 3.20
CA CYS A 88 22.01 -10.73 3.69
C CYS A 88 21.27 -10.08 4.86
N TYR A 89 21.99 -9.59 5.88
CA TYR A 89 21.38 -8.90 7.03
C TYR A 89 20.56 -7.69 6.61
N ARG A 90 21.08 -6.90 5.66
CA ARG A 90 20.38 -5.70 5.19
C ARG A 90 19.11 -6.06 4.42
N ASN A 91 19.13 -7.07 3.57
CA ASN A 91 17.95 -7.56 2.87
C ASN A 91 16.89 -8.09 3.84
N ASP A 92 17.28 -8.95 4.78
CA ASP A 92 16.38 -9.48 5.81
C ASP A 92 15.73 -8.35 6.64
N SER A 93 16.53 -7.36 7.03
CA SER A 93 16.05 -6.24 7.85
C SER A 93 15.05 -5.32 7.13
N VAL A 94 15.09 -5.29 5.79
CA VAL A 94 14.18 -4.48 4.97
C VAL A 94 12.86 -5.23 4.78
N ASP A 95 12.91 -6.53 4.50
CA ASP A 95 11.73 -7.36 4.30
C ASP A 95 10.93 -7.54 5.60
N GLU A 96 11.59 -7.83 6.72
CA GLU A 96 10.93 -8.07 8.00
C GLU A 96 10.21 -6.81 8.52
N LYS A 97 10.86 -5.65 8.47
CA LYS A 97 10.27 -4.38 8.94
C LYS A 97 9.09 -3.95 8.07
N GLN A 98 9.13 -4.23 6.78
CA GLN A 98 8.02 -3.90 5.89
C GLN A 98 6.83 -4.82 6.11
N LEU A 99 7.06 -6.14 6.26
CA LEU A 99 5.99 -7.10 6.57
C LEU A 99 5.30 -6.78 7.90
N ASP A 100 6.07 -6.47 8.95
CA ASP A 100 5.51 -6.09 10.25
C ASP A 100 4.70 -4.79 10.18
N THR A 101 5.19 -3.80 9.42
CA THR A 101 4.47 -2.53 9.20
C THR A 101 3.17 -2.75 8.42
N VAL A 102 3.21 -3.58 7.38
CA VAL A 102 2.01 -3.93 6.59
C VAL A 102 1.01 -4.68 7.44
N ASN A 103 1.44 -5.68 8.23
CA ASN A 103 0.56 -6.42 9.14
C ASN A 103 -0.06 -5.51 10.20
N LYS A 104 0.74 -4.66 10.87
CA LYS A 104 0.22 -3.70 11.87
C LYS A 104 -0.78 -2.72 11.27
N ASN A 105 -0.52 -2.21 10.07
CA ASN A 105 -1.45 -1.33 9.38
C ASN A 105 -2.73 -2.07 8.94
N ALA A 106 -2.61 -3.30 8.44
CA ALA A 106 -3.75 -4.13 8.09
C ALA A 106 -4.61 -4.45 9.32
N GLU A 107 -4.00 -4.83 10.44
CA GLU A 107 -4.69 -5.06 11.72
C GLU A 107 -5.37 -3.80 12.25
N ARG A 108 -4.71 -2.64 12.15
CA ARG A 108 -5.30 -1.35 12.54
C ARG A 108 -6.53 -1.03 11.68
N LEU A 109 -6.41 -1.16 10.36
CA LEU A 109 -7.50 -0.91 9.43
C LEU A 109 -8.68 -1.87 9.65
N LEU A 110 -8.41 -3.15 9.92
CA LEU A 110 -9.43 -4.15 10.27
C LEU A 110 -10.21 -3.78 11.55
N LYS A 111 -9.52 -3.19 12.53
CA LYS A 111 -10.15 -2.77 13.81
C LYS A 111 -10.91 -1.45 13.70
N GLU A 112 -10.33 -0.45 13.04
CA GLU A 112 -10.91 0.90 12.92
C GLU A 112 -12.09 0.94 11.95
N SER A 113 -11.99 0.19 10.85
CA SER A 113 -12.94 0.28 9.75
C SER A 113 -13.27 -1.09 9.15
N PRO A 114 -13.87 -2.01 9.92
CA PRO A 114 -14.26 -3.34 9.42
C PRO A 114 -15.22 -3.27 8.23
N HIS A 115 -15.98 -2.18 8.12
CA HIS A 115 -16.90 -1.92 7.01
C HIS A 115 -16.21 -1.67 5.66
N LEU A 116 -14.94 -1.22 5.63
CA LEU A 116 -14.18 -1.04 4.38
C LEU A 116 -13.75 -2.39 3.76
N PHE A 117 -13.69 -3.45 4.56
CA PHE A 117 -13.39 -4.81 4.12
C PHE A 117 -14.66 -5.65 3.89
N ALA A 118 -15.84 -5.10 4.20
CA ALA A 118 -17.09 -5.70 3.77
C ALA A 118 -17.18 -5.59 2.25
N ARG A 119 -17.46 -6.70 1.55
CA ARG A 119 -17.71 -6.67 0.10
C ARG A 119 -18.77 -5.61 -0.20
N PRO A 120 -18.52 -4.66 -1.12
CA PRO A 120 -19.57 -3.78 -1.58
C PRO A 120 -20.68 -4.65 -2.19
N GLY A 121 -21.82 -4.72 -1.51
CA GLY A 121 -22.95 -5.60 -1.87
C GLY A 121 -23.26 -6.74 -0.89
N GLY A 122 -22.46 -6.96 0.17
CA GLY A 122 -22.68 -8.07 1.10
C GLY A 122 -22.32 -9.45 0.52
N PRO A 123 -22.62 -10.55 1.21
CA PRO A 123 -22.42 -11.89 0.65
C PRO A 123 -23.33 -12.06 -0.57
N ILE A 124 -22.72 -12.18 -1.76
CA ILE A 124 -23.42 -12.52 -3.00
C ILE A 124 -24.29 -13.74 -2.72
N THR A 125 -25.60 -13.51 -2.70
CA THR A 125 -26.56 -14.58 -2.43
C THR A 125 -26.66 -15.47 -3.67
N VAL A 126 -26.92 -16.76 -3.50
CA VAL A 126 -27.12 -17.69 -4.64
C VAL A 126 -28.21 -17.15 -5.59
N THR A 127 -29.18 -16.43 -5.04
CA THR A 127 -30.22 -15.71 -5.78
C THR A 127 -29.70 -14.58 -6.69
N GLU A 128 -28.64 -13.86 -6.31
CA GLU A 128 -28.01 -12.86 -7.19
C GLU A 128 -27.20 -13.51 -8.31
N ILE A 129 -26.57 -14.66 -8.03
CA ILE A 129 -25.86 -15.45 -9.05
C ILE A 129 -26.84 -15.98 -10.10
N ASP A 130 -27.99 -16.51 -9.68
CA ASP A 130 -29.01 -16.98 -10.61
C ASP A 130 -29.69 -15.86 -11.39
N ARG A 131 -29.84 -14.66 -10.79
CA ARG A 131 -30.31 -13.46 -11.50
C ARG A 131 -29.31 -13.00 -12.57
N LEU A 132 -28.00 -13.02 -12.29
CA LEU A 132 -26.97 -12.68 -13.28
C LEU A 132 -26.86 -13.74 -14.38
N ARG A 133 -27.02 -15.02 -14.01
CA ARG A 133 -27.05 -16.15 -14.96
C ARG A 133 -28.24 -16.04 -15.91
N SER A 134 -29.44 -15.71 -15.42
CA SER A 134 -30.60 -15.51 -16.29
C SER A 134 -30.50 -14.26 -17.16
N GLN A 135 -29.79 -13.21 -16.72
CA GLN A 135 -29.48 -12.07 -17.59
C GLN A 135 -28.46 -12.41 -18.69
N MET A 136 -27.50 -13.30 -18.43
CA MET A 136 -26.50 -13.71 -19.42
C MET A 136 -27.00 -14.80 -20.40
N TYR A 137 -27.91 -15.67 -19.97
CA TYR A 137 -28.40 -16.80 -20.77
C TYR A 137 -29.89 -16.74 -21.13
N GLY A 138 -30.63 -15.74 -20.65
CA GLY A 138 -32.08 -15.60 -20.85
C GLY A 138 -32.47 -14.68 -22.01
N SER A 139 -31.51 -14.25 -22.85
CA SER A 139 -31.82 -13.65 -24.15
C SER A 139 -31.76 -14.72 -25.24
N ALA A 140 -32.79 -15.58 -25.30
CA ALA A 140 -33.08 -16.44 -26.44
C ALA A 140 -34.57 -16.36 -26.76
#